data_AF-A0A7C6QXN2-F1
#
_entry.id   AF-A0A7C6QXN2-F1
#
_cell.length_a   1.000
_cell.length_b   1.000
_cell.length_c   1.000
_cell.angle_alpha   90.00
_cell.angle_beta   90.00
_cell.angle_gamma   90.00
#
_symmetry.space_group_name_H-M   'P 1'
#
loop_
_entity.id
_entity.type
_entity.pdbx_description
1 polymer ?
#
loop_
_entity_poly.entity_id
_entity_poly.type
_entity_poly.pdbx_seq_one_letter_code
_entity_poly.pdbx_strand_id
1 'polypeptide(L)' 'MPVLTAFVAAALAQARYKLLEDGTFFGEIPPCPGVWANETSLENCREVLQEVLEE' A
#
# COMPACT_ATOMS: atom_id res chain seq x y z
N MET A 1 -20.24 -1.93 -11.50
CA MET A 1 -19.27 -1.04 -12.18
C MET A 1 -18.07 -0.88 -11.25
N PRO A 2 -16.91 -1.51 -11.50
CA PRO A 2 -15.73 -1.30 -10.66
C PRO A 2 -14.57 -0.82 -11.53
N VAL A 3 -14.52 0.49 -11.79
CA VAL A 3 -13.46 1.12 -12.59
C VAL A 3 -12.18 1.40 -11.77
N LEU A 4 -12.20 1.16 -10.46
CA LEU A 4 -11.07 1.44 -9.55
C LEU A 4 -10.22 0.21 -9.22
N THR A 5 -10.73 -1.02 -9.40
CA THR A 5 -10.03 -2.24 -8.93
C THR A 5 -8.78 -2.56 -9.75
N ALA A 6 -8.73 -2.21 -11.03
CA ALA A 6 -7.57 -2.52 -11.87
C ALA A 6 -6.35 -1.66 -11.51
N PHE A 7 -6.58 -0.38 -11.17
CA PHE A 7 -5.52 0.53 -10.74
C PHE A 7 -5.04 0.14 -9.34
N VAL A 8 -5.99 -0.14 -8.44
CA VAL A 8 -5.68 -0.62 -7.09
C VAL A 8 -4.94 -1.95 -7.10
N ALA A 9 -5.39 -2.92 -7.90
CA ALA A 9 -4.73 -4.21 -8.04
C ALA A 9 -3.34 -4.10 -8.68
N ALA A 10 -3.17 -3.23 -9.69
CA ALA A 10 -1.86 -3.01 -10.31
C ALA A 10 -0.89 -2.31 -9.36
N ALA A 11 -1.38 -1.37 -8.55
CA ALA A 11 -0.61 -0.65 -7.55
C ALA A 11 -0.21 -1.57 -6.38
N LEU A 12 -1.15 -2.35 -5.84
CA LEU A 12 -0.88 -3.39 -4.83
C LEU A 12 0.10 -4.45 -5.33
N ALA A 13 0.03 -4.83 -6.61
CA ALA A 13 0.99 -5.76 -7.20
C ALA A 13 2.42 -5.19 -7.28
N GLN A 14 2.57 -3.86 -7.31
CA GLN A 14 3.86 -3.17 -7.27
C GLN A 14 4.20 -2.60 -5.89
N ALA A 15 3.37 -2.82 -4.87
CA ALA A 15 3.63 -2.36 -3.52
C ALA A 15 4.93 -2.99 -2.99
N ARG A 16 5.84 -2.15 -2.51
CA ARG A 16 7.10 -2.59 -1.90
C ARG A 16 6.98 -2.43 -0.41
N TYR A 17 7.16 -3.53 0.30
CA TYR A 17 7.21 -3.56 1.74
C TYR A 17 8.66 -3.56 2.20
N LYS A 18 8.97 -2.68 3.15
CA LYS A 18 10.29 -2.50 3.73
C LYS A 18 10.16 -2.54 5.24
N LEU A 19 10.86 -3.46 5.89
CA LEU A 19 10.93 -3.49 7.35
C LEU A 19 11.87 -2.37 7.80
N LEU A 20 11.39 -1.49 8.68
CA LEU A 20 12.20 -0.47 9.33
C LEU A 20 12.87 -1.03 10.58
N GLU A 21 13.94 -0.34 10.99
CA GLU A 21 14.71 -0.66 12.19
C GLU A 21 13.87 -0.51 13.48
N ASP A 22 12.79 0.28 13.43
CA ASP A 22 11.79 0.44 14.50
C ASP A 22 10.86 -0.79 14.65
N GLY A 23 10.92 -1.77 13.74
CA GLY A 23 10.05 -2.95 13.75
C GLY A 23 8.69 -2.74 13.06
N THR A 24 8.52 -1.63 12.34
CA THR A 24 7.35 -1.37 11.50
C THR A 24 7.60 -1.77 10.04
N PHE A 25 6.54 -2.12 9.33
CA PHE A 25 6.52 -2.35 7.89
C PHE A 25 6.08 -1.08 7.17
N PHE A 26 6.95 -0.54 6.34
CA PHE A 26 6.64 0.54 5.43
C PHE A 26 6.31 -0.02 4.06
N GLY A 27 5.06 0.12 3.64
CA GLY A 27 4.59 -0.21 2.30
C GLY A 27 4.52 1.06 1.46
N GLU A 28 5.25 1.12 0.35
CA GLU A 28 5.17 2.22 -0.61
C GLU A 28 4.80 1.71 -1.99
N ILE A 29 4.10 2.53 -2.78
CA ILE A 29 3.70 2.21 -4.14
C ILE A 29 4.46 3.13 -5.12
N PRO A 30 5.52 2.64 -5.79
CA PRO A 30 6.29 3.44 -6.73
C PRO A 30 5.48 4.06 -7.90
N PRO A 31 4.45 3.41 -8.49
CA PRO A 31 3.65 4.04 -9.55
C PRO A 31 2.68 5.13 -9.06
N CYS A 32 2.42 5.23 -7.75
CA CYS A 32 1.50 6.21 -7.17
C CYS A 32 2.27 7.15 -6.21
N PRO A 33 2.87 8.24 -6.72
CA PRO A 33 3.62 9.17 -5.90
C PRO A 33 2.69 9.84 -4.88
N GLY A 34 2.89 9.51 -3.59
CA GLY A 34 2.08 10.01 -2.48
C GLY A 34 1.38 8.91 -1.68
N VAL A 35 1.27 7.69 -2.22
CA VAL A 35 0.63 6.58 -1.49
C VAL A 35 1.66 5.68 -0.82
N TRP A 36 1.62 5.67 0.50
CA TRP A 36 2.43 4.83 1.36
C TRP A 36 1.67 4.55 2.66
N ALA A 37 2.03 3.46 3.33
CA ALA A 37 1.51 3.08 4.64
C ALA A 37 2.66 2.63 5.53
N ASN A 38 2.58 2.92 6.82
CA ASN A 38 3.54 2.42 7.80
C ASN A 38 2.80 1.74 8.94
N GLU A 39 2.93 0.43 9.05
CA GLU A 39 2.15 -0.37 9.99
C GLU A 39 3.02 -1.45 10.62
N THR A 40 2.74 -1.84 11.86
CA THR A 40 3.48 -2.92 12.55
C THR A 40 3.16 -4.32 12.01
N SER A 41 2.12 -4.45 11.18
CA SER A 41 1.68 -5.71 10.59
C SER A 41 1.42 -5.60 9.09
N LEU A 42 1.74 -6.66 8.36
CA LEU A 42 1.52 -6.76 6.90
C LEU A 42 0.03 -6.60 6.53
N GLU A 43 -0.88 -7.11 7.35
CA GLU A 43 -2.33 -7.05 7.11
C GLU A 43 -2.82 -5.60 7.14
N ASN A 44 -2.54 -4.88 8.22
CA ASN A 44 -2.82 -3.45 8.35
C ASN A 44 -2.17 -2.64 7.23
N CYS A 45 -0.91 -2.93 6.89
CA CYS A 45 -0.21 -2.23 5.80
C CYS A 45 -0.95 -2.35 4.47
N ARG A 46 -1.53 -3.53 4.20
CA ARG A 46 -2.28 -3.79 2.96
C ARG A 46 -3.66 -3.13 2.96
N GLU A 47 -4.32 -3.09 4.11
CA GLU A 47 -5.62 -2.46 4.29
C GLU A 47 -5.51 -0.93 4.11
N VAL A 48 -4.56 -0.31 4.80
CA VAL A 48 -4.27 1.14 4.69
C VAL A 48 -3.85 1.50 3.26
N LEU A 49 -2.97 0.72 2.63
CA LEU A 49 -2.60 0.95 1.23
C LEU A 49 -3.79 0.88 0.28
N GLN A 50 -4.81 0.07 0.58
CA GLN A 50 -6.00 -0.04 -0.25
C GLN A 50 -6.92 1.16 -0.03
N GLU A 51 -7.20 1.54 1.24
CA GLU A 51 -8.02 2.70 1.56
C GLU A 51 -7.45 4.00 0.98
N VAL A 52 -6.15 4.25 1.16
CA VAL A 52 -5.47 5.46 0.66
C VAL A 52 -5.42 5.50 -0.86
N LEU A 53 -5.58 4.37 -1.55
CA LEU A 53 -5.66 4.33 -3.01
C LEU A 53 -7.09 4.51 -3.55
N GLU A 54 -8.10 4.23 -2.73
CA GLU A 54 -9.51 4.38 -3.07
C GLU A 54 -10.05 5.80 -2.75
N GLU A 55 -9.35 6.55 -1.89
CA GLU A 55 -9.61 7.97 -1.56
C GLU A 55 -9.01 8.95 -2.58
#